data_AF-A0A182EW95-F1
#
_entry.id   AF-A0A182EW95-F1
#
_cell.length_a   1.000
_cell.length_b   1.000
_cell.length_c   1.000
_cell.angle_alpha   90.00
_cell.angle_beta   90.00
_cell.angle_gamma   90.00
#
_symmetry.space_group_name_H-M   'P 1'
#
loop_
_entity.id
_entity.type
_entity.pdbx_description
1 polymer ?
#
loop_
_entity_poly.entity_id
_entity_poly.type
_entity_poly.pdbx_seq_one_letter_code
_entity_poly.pdbx_strand_id
1 'polypeptide(L)'
;MCKAPEKPLPDPAVVGAMLALKAAYDKKVVPSEKRYLYHEFDTPPLNEEEFKGKPTILLLGQYSVGKTSMISYLLNGNYPGADIGPEPTTDIFAHVDYSEKTQTISGITLASDKNYQFQ
;
A
#
# COMPACT_ATOMS: atom_id res chain seq x y z
N MET A 1 26.68 -29.38 13.65
CA MET A 1 25.74 -28.70 14.56
C MET A 1 24.32 -28.99 14.08
N CYS A 2 23.54 -29.75 14.85
CA CYS A 2 22.15 -30.03 14.49
C CYS A 2 21.31 -28.77 14.71
N LYS A 3 20.70 -28.22 13.65
CA LYS A 3 19.68 -27.17 13.79
C LYS A 3 18.54 -27.73 14.63
N ALA A 4 18.08 -26.96 15.62
CA ALA A 4 16.88 -27.30 16.38
C ALA A 4 15.70 -27.56 15.41
N PRO A 5 14.76 -28.45 15.74
CA PRO A 5 13.64 -28.75 14.86
C PRO A 5 12.86 -27.46 14.56
N GLU A 6 12.85 -27.08 13.28
CA GLU A 6 12.26 -25.84 12.84
C GLU A 6 10.73 -25.96 12.96
N LYS A 7 10.10 -25.11 13.77
CA LYS A 7 8.64 -25.12 13.93
C LYS A 7 7.99 -25.00 12.54
N PRO A 8 7.04 -25.88 12.15
CA PRO A 8 6.44 -25.82 10.83
C PRO A 8 5.78 -24.47 10.58
N LEU A 9 5.75 -24.04 9.31
CA LEU A 9 4.99 -22.86 8.91
C LEU A 9 3.51 -23.11 9.21
N PRO A 10 2.76 -22.07 9.62
CA PRO A 10 1.34 -22.22 9.86
C PRO A 10 0.60 -22.53 8.55
N ASP A 11 -0.37 -23.42 8.61
CA ASP A 11 -1.17 -23.83 7.44
C ASP A 11 -2.10 -22.69 7.00
N PRO A 12 -2.00 -22.20 5.75
CA PRO A 12 -2.89 -21.18 5.21
C PRO A 12 -4.38 -21.51 5.34
N ALA A 13 -4.76 -22.79 5.32
CA ALA A 13 -6.15 -23.22 5.46
C ALA A 13 -6.70 -23.01 6.89
N VAL A 14 -5.82 -22.96 7.90
CA VAL A 14 -6.21 -22.84 9.31
C VAL A 14 -6.12 -21.40 9.80
N VAL A 15 -5.04 -20.69 9.45
CA VAL A 15 -4.80 -19.31 9.93
C VAL A 15 -5.17 -18.23 8.91
N GLY A 16 -5.52 -18.62 7.68
CA GLY A 16 -5.76 -17.70 6.57
C GLY A 16 -4.49 -17.35 5.80
N ALA A 17 -4.67 -17.05 4.51
CA ALA A 17 -3.57 -16.85 3.56
C ALA A 17 -2.62 -15.72 3.97
N MET A 18 -3.14 -14.57 4.44
CA MET A 18 -2.31 -13.40 4.77
C MET A 18 -1.40 -13.65 5.97
N LEU A 19 -1.91 -14.30 7.02
CA LEU A 19 -1.11 -14.62 8.21
C LEU A 19 -0.04 -15.68 7.90
N ALA A 20 -0.39 -16.68 7.11
CA ALA A 20 0.57 -17.69 6.68
C ALA A 20 1.66 -17.08 5.77
N LEU A 21 1.28 -16.17 4.86
CA LEU A 21 2.22 -15.48 3.98
C LEU A 21 3.20 -14.62 4.77
N LYS A 22 2.71 -13.82 5.73
CA LYS A 22 3.57 -13.03 6.62
C LYS A 22 4.54 -13.92 7.40
N ALA A 23 4.05 -15.00 8.00
CA ALA A 23 4.89 -15.94 8.73
C ALA A 23 5.95 -16.61 7.84
N ALA A 24 5.63 -16.87 6.57
CA ALA A 24 6.58 -17.39 5.59
C ALA A 24 7.64 -16.34 5.22
N TYR A 25 7.22 -15.09 4.97
CA TYR A 25 8.12 -13.96 4.66
C TYR A 25 9.13 -13.73 5.80
N ASP A 26 8.63 -13.56 7.04
CA ASP A 26 9.45 -13.32 8.23
C ASP A 26 10.49 -14.41 8.46
N LYS A 27 10.14 -15.65 8.14
CA LYS A 27 10.97 -16.83 8.44
C LYS A 27 11.93 -17.20 7.33
N LYS A 28 11.58 -16.95 6.06
CA LYS A 28 12.35 -17.43 4.89
C LYS A 28 13.01 -16.30 4.11
N VAL A 29 12.36 -15.15 3.99
CA VAL A 29 12.81 -14.04 3.13
C VAL A 29 13.63 -13.03 3.93
N VAL A 30 13.09 -12.53 5.04
CA VAL A 30 13.76 -11.51 5.89
C VAL A 30 15.19 -11.89 6.31
N PRO A 31 15.51 -13.14 6.71
CA PRO A 31 16.89 -13.52 7.04
C PRO A 31 17.85 -13.38 5.85
N SER A 32 17.35 -13.60 4.63
CA SER A 32 18.13 -13.49 3.39
C SER A 32 18.35 -12.02 3.02
N GLU A 33 17.29 -11.19 3.06
CA GLU A 33 17.39 -9.75 2.83
C GLU A 33 18.40 -9.08 3.78
N LYS A 34 18.36 -9.44 5.07
CA LYS A 34 19.29 -8.94 6.08
C LYS A 34 20.72 -9.42 5.84
N ARG A 35 20.90 -10.69 5.46
CA ARG A 35 22.22 -11.26 5.20
C ARG A 35 22.92 -10.58 4.03
N TYR A 36 22.17 -10.18 3.01
CA TYR A 36 22.71 -9.55 1.80
C TYR A 36 22.52 -8.03 1.78
N LEU A 37 22.08 -7.41 2.88
CA LEU A 37 21.85 -5.97 2.99
C LEU A 37 20.96 -5.44 1.85
N TYR A 38 19.90 -6.18 1.49
CA TYR A 38 19.05 -5.86 0.32
C TYR A 38 18.50 -4.43 0.34
N HIS A 39 18.17 -3.93 1.53
CA HIS A 39 17.71 -2.55 1.76
C HIS A 39 18.70 -1.46 1.33
N GLU A 40 19.98 -1.75 1.15
CA GLU A 40 20.96 -0.79 0.62
C GLU A 40 20.88 -0.66 -0.91
N PHE A 41 20.24 -1.62 -1.59
CA PHE A 41 20.16 -1.67 -3.05
C PHE A 41 18.79 -1.30 -3.60
N ASP A 42 17.73 -1.68 -2.90
CA ASP A 42 16.36 -1.55 -3.38
C ASP A 42 15.42 -1.17 -2.21
N THR A 43 14.64 -2.12 -1.69
CA THR A 43 13.61 -1.84 -0.68
C THR A 43 13.97 -2.39 0.70
N PRO A 44 13.55 -1.73 1.79
CA PRO A 44 13.61 -2.31 3.13
C PRO A 44 12.67 -3.53 3.26
N PRO A 45 12.84 -4.35 4.31
CA PRO A 45 11.90 -5.42 4.61
C PRO A 45 10.48 -4.88 4.82
N LEU A 46 9.49 -5.62 4.33
CA LEU A 46 8.09 -5.22 4.38
C LEU A 46 7.57 -5.13 5.82
N ASN A 47 6.82 -4.07 6.10
CA ASN A 47 6.15 -3.83 7.37
C ASN A 47 4.80 -4.56 7.47
N GLU A 48 4.29 -4.72 8.68
CA GLU A 48 3.00 -5.39 8.88
C GLU A 48 1.82 -4.69 8.19
N GLU A 49 1.87 -3.36 8.11
CA GLU A 49 0.82 -2.55 7.52
C GLU A 49 0.77 -2.68 5.99
N GLU A 50 1.90 -2.96 5.35
CA GLU A 50 1.96 -3.28 3.91
C GLU A 50 1.28 -4.62 3.61
N PHE A 51 1.39 -5.61 4.50
CA PHE A 51 0.65 -6.87 4.37
C PHE A 51 -0.84 -6.72 4.62
N LYS A 52 -1.25 -5.79 5.50
CA LYS A 52 -2.67 -5.55 5.84
C LYS A 52 -3.30 -4.47 4.95
N GLY A 53 -2.55 -3.94 4.01
CA GLY A 53 -2.95 -2.86 3.14
C GLY A 53 -4.26 -3.14 2.40
N LYS A 54 -5.05 -2.08 2.22
CA LYS A 54 -6.25 -2.13 1.38
C LYS A 54 -5.83 -2.25 -0.08
N PRO A 55 -6.52 -3.09 -0.89
CA PRO A 55 -6.32 -3.11 -2.33
C PRO A 55 -6.43 -1.70 -2.91
N THR A 56 -5.40 -1.26 -3.64
CA THR A 56 -5.30 0.11 -4.15
C THR A 56 -5.20 0.10 -5.67
N ILE A 57 -5.89 1.02 -6.33
CA ILE A 57 -5.91 1.17 -7.79
C ILE A 57 -5.13 2.43 -8.16
N LEU A 58 -4.10 2.29 -8.99
CA LEU A 58 -3.33 3.41 -9.52
C LEU A 58 -3.79 3.76 -10.95
N LEU A 59 -4.28 4.97 -11.14
CA LEU A 59 -4.68 5.48 -12.47
C LEU A 59 -3.55 6.32 -13.08
N LEU A 60 -2.97 5.82 -14.17
CA LEU A 60 -1.92 6.50 -14.94
C LEU A 60 -2.44 6.94 -16.30
N GLY A 61 -2.01 8.11 -16.76
CA GLY A 61 -2.38 8.63 -18.08
C GLY A 61 -2.07 10.11 -18.25
N GLN A 62 -2.02 10.57 -19.49
CA GLN A 62 -1.74 11.97 -19.84
C GLN A 62 -2.79 12.94 -19.28
N TYR A 63 -2.52 14.23 -19.39
CA TYR A 63 -3.47 15.28 -19.02
C TYR A 63 -4.79 15.12 -19.78
N SER A 64 -5.90 15.39 -19.10
CA SER A 64 -7.24 15.45 -19.70
C SER A 64 -7.78 14.16 -20.33
N VAL A 65 -7.20 12.98 -20.03
CA VAL A 65 -7.71 11.67 -20.48
C VAL A 65 -8.84 11.08 -19.62
N GLY A 66 -9.40 11.87 -18.70
CA GLY A 66 -10.56 11.46 -17.88
C GLY A 66 -10.26 10.68 -16.60
N LYS A 67 -9.02 10.73 -16.06
CA LYS A 67 -8.66 10.05 -14.80
C LYS A 67 -9.56 10.46 -13.63
N THR A 68 -9.70 11.77 -13.41
CA THR A 68 -10.57 12.34 -12.37
C THR A 68 -12.02 11.94 -12.60
N SER A 69 -12.49 12.01 -13.85
CA SER A 69 -13.85 11.61 -14.23
C SER A 69 -14.11 10.12 -13.99
N MET A 70 -13.12 9.25 -14.21
CA MET A 70 -13.22 7.81 -13.94
C MET A 70 -13.39 7.54 -12.44
N ILE A 71 -12.63 8.23 -11.59
CA ILE A 71 -12.80 8.12 -10.13
C ILE A 71 -14.21 8.58 -9.74
N SER A 72 -14.65 9.75 -10.23
CA SER A 72 -16.00 10.25 -9.91
C SER A 72 -17.11 9.31 -10.39
N TYR A 73 -16.92 8.66 -11.55
CA TYR A 73 -17.84 7.66 -12.06
C TYR A 73 -17.93 6.44 -11.15
N LEU A 74 -16.79 5.91 -10.69
CA LEU A 74 -16.74 4.76 -9.78
C LEU A 74 -17.34 5.07 -8.40
N LEU A 75 -17.15 6.29 -7.91
CA LEU A 75 -17.68 6.74 -6.63
C LEU A 75 -19.15 7.17 -6.70
N ASN A 76 -19.72 7.28 -7.90
CA ASN A 76 -21.04 7.88 -8.14
C ASN A 76 -21.18 9.28 -7.48
N GLY A 77 -20.10 10.06 -7.52
CA GLY A 77 -19.98 11.34 -6.83
C GLY A 77 -18.57 11.93 -6.94
N ASN A 78 -18.37 13.15 -6.46
CA ASN A 78 -17.05 13.79 -6.46
C ASN A 78 -16.32 13.59 -5.13
N TYR A 79 -14.99 13.65 -5.17
CA TYR A 79 -14.13 13.65 -3.98
C TYR A 79 -13.54 15.04 -3.72
N PRO A 80 -13.14 15.37 -2.47
CA PRO A 80 -12.50 16.65 -2.15
C PRO A 80 -11.22 16.87 -2.95
N GLY A 81 -11.08 18.03 -3.59
CA GLY A 81 -9.92 18.34 -4.45
C GLY A 81 -10.00 17.78 -5.87
N ALA A 82 -11.15 17.22 -6.27
CA ALA A 82 -11.42 16.89 -7.67
C ALA A 82 -11.73 18.15 -8.49
N ASP A 83 -10.69 18.88 -8.91
CA ASP A 83 -10.84 19.98 -9.86
C ASP A 83 -10.93 19.41 -11.29
N ILE A 84 -12.14 19.34 -11.84
CA ILE A 84 -12.38 18.94 -13.23
C ILE A 84 -12.51 20.21 -14.06
N GLY A 85 -11.38 20.69 -14.60
CA GLY A 85 -11.32 21.86 -15.48
C GLY A 85 -10.69 21.54 -16.83
N PRO A 86 -10.92 22.37 -17.88
CA PRO A 86 -10.27 22.23 -19.18
C PRO A 86 -8.77 22.53 -19.15
N GLU A 87 -8.30 23.26 -18.13
CA GLU A 87 -6.87 23.50 -17.87
C GLU A 87 -6.23 22.32 -17.10
N PRO A 88 -4.90 22.10 -17.19
CA PRO A 88 -4.22 21.08 -16.40
C PRO A 88 -4.49 21.32 -14.91
N THR A 89 -5.31 20.47 -14.31
CA THR A 89 -5.91 20.69 -13.00
C THR A 89 -5.42 19.68 -11.96
N THR A 90 -4.46 18.83 -12.30
CA THR A 90 -3.91 17.83 -11.37
C THR A 90 -2.42 17.64 -11.58
N ASP A 91 -1.63 18.53 -10.97
CA ASP A 91 -0.16 18.43 -10.90
C ASP A 91 0.32 17.71 -9.62
N ILE A 92 -0.60 17.11 -8.87
CA ILE A 92 -0.32 16.45 -7.59
C ILE A 92 -0.75 14.99 -7.59
N PHE A 93 -0.02 14.16 -6.87
CA PHE A 93 -0.43 12.78 -6.58
C PHE A 93 -1.57 12.81 -5.56
N ALA A 94 -2.76 12.39 -5.97
CA ALA A 94 -3.94 12.35 -5.10
C ALA A 94 -4.21 10.91 -4.66
N HIS A 95 -4.32 10.71 -3.34
CA HIS A 95 -4.78 9.45 -2.75
C HIS A 95 -6.20 9.62 -2.21
N VAL A 96 -7.14 8.84 -2.74
CA VAL A 96 -8.55 8.88 -2.34
C VAL A 96 -8.83 7.62 -1.51
N ASP A 97 -9.14 7.81 -0.22
CA ASP A 97 -9.56 6.74 0.69
C ASP A 97 -10.87 7.12 1.40
N TYR A 98 -11.50 6.12 1.99
CA TYR A 98 -12.67 6.28 2.82
C TYR A 98 -12.34 7.01 4.14
N SER A 99 -13.23 7.92 4.52
CA SER A 99 -13.26 8.61 5.81
C SER A 99 -14.71 8.83 6.21
N GLU A 100 -15.03 8.75 7.51
CA GLU A 100 -16.37 9.05 8.02
C GLU A 100 -16.79 10.50 7.74
N LYS A 101 -15.80 11.40 7.65
CA LYS A 101 -16.00 12.81 7.34
C LYS A 101 -15.28 13.16 6.05
N THR A 102 -15.96 13.91 5.19
CA THR A 102 -15.37 14.52 3.99
C THR A 102 -14.26 15.49 4.40
N GLN A 103 -13.02 15.13 4.12
CA GLN A 103 -11.84 15.93 4.49
C GLN A 103 -10.69 15.69 3.52
N THR A 104 -9.75 16.63 3.49
CA THR A 104 -8.48 16.51 2.78
C THR A 104 -7.35 16.48 3.79
N ILE A 105 -6.43 15.52 3.67
CA ILE A 105 -5.25 15.39 4.51
C ILE A 105 -4.02 15.71 3.66
N SER A 106 -3.09 16.49 4.22
CA SER A 106 -1.81 16.78 3.55
C SER A 106 -1.00 15.51 3.33
N GLY A 107 -0.39 15.37 2.15
CA GLY A 107 0.46 14.22 1.82
C GLY A 107 1.62 14.02 2.81
N ILE A 108 2.17 15.11 3.37
CA ILE A 108 3.25 15.03 4.38
C ILE A 108 2.73 14.41 5.68
N THR A 109 1.52 14.77 6.08
CA THR A 109 0.87 14.19 7.27
C THR A 109 0.58 12.71 7.05
N LEU A 110 0.08 12.35 5.86
CA LEU A 110 -0.21 10.97 5.50
C LEU A 110 1.07 10.11 5.47
N ALA A 111 2.15 10.62 4.87
CA ALA A 111 3.44 9.93 4.81
C ALA A 111 4.13 9.78 6.19
N SER A 112 3.73 10.59 7.17
CA SER A 112 4.24 10.50 8.54
C SER A 112 3.46 9.49 9.40
N ASP A 113 2.33 8.97 8.90
CA ASP A 113 1.50 8.01 9.62
C ASP A 113 2.10 6.59 9.54
N LYS A 114 2.52 6.08 10.69
CA LYS A 114 3.14 4.76 10.84
C LYS A 114 2.16 3.59 10.68
N ASN A 115 0.85 3.86 10.70
CA ASN A 115 -0.16 2.82 10.49
C ASN A 115 -0.63 2.79 9.03
N TYR A 116 -0.06 3.63 8.18
CA TYR A 116 -0.44 3.73 6.79
C TYR A 116 0.37 2.76 5.94
N GLN A 117 -0.29 2.18 4.93
CA GLN A 117 0.25 1.09 4.10
C GLN A 117 1.36 1.53 3.13
N PHE A 118 1.55 2.84 2.94
CA PHE A 118 2.59 3.38 2.06
C PHE A 118 3.62 4.12 2.92
N GLN A 119 4.69 3.41 3.29
CA GLN A 119 5.84 3.95 4.02
C GLN A 119 7.13 3.82 3.22
#